data_AF-A0A920SGT5-F1
#
_entry.id   AF-A0A920SGT5-F1
#
_cell.length_a   1.000
_cell.length_b   1.000
_cell.length_c   1.000
_cell.angle_alpha   90.00
_cell.angle_beta   90.00
_cell.angle_gamma   90.00
#
_symmetry.space_group_name_H-M   'P 1'
#
loop_
_entity.id
_entity.type
_entity.pdbx_description
1 polymer ?
#
loop_
_entity_poly.entity_id
_entity_poly.type
_entity_poly.pdbx_seq_one_letter_code
_entity_poly.pdbx_strand_id
1 'polypeptide(L)'
;MVGLAVVAFDVRPEGNLVSMLVLALIGGGVFVSMGFAVSGFARTEDVAAPIANAIALPLMFLSGVFFPRDAMPEPLRAVADYLPLSFLADALRSLAVDGQTIWSQWDNVLGLVVWLAVTFVIAIRLFRWE
;
A
#
# COMPACT_ATOMS: atom_id res chain seq x y z
N MET A 1 -12.30 -7.98 -2.10
CA MET A 1 -11.73 -9.29 -1.67
C MET A 1 -12.03 -9.62 -0.22
N VAL A 2 -11.89 -8.70 0.75
CA VAL A 2 -12.18 -8.97 2.18
C VAL A 2 -13.60 -9.51 2.43
N GLY A 3 -14.64 -8.90 1.83
CA GLY A 3 -16.02 -9.41 1.97
C GLY A 3 -16.22 -10.81 1.36
N LEU A 4 -15.47 -11.15 0.30
CA LEU A 4 -15.53 -12.47 -0.32
C LEU A 4 -14.79 -13.51 0.54
N ALA A 5 -13.71 -13.12 1.22
CA ALA A 5 -12.99 -13.97 2.16
C ALA A 5 -13.87 -14.35 3.37
N VAL A 6 -14.59 -13.38 3.95
CA VAL A 6 -15.50 -13.62 5.08
C VAL A 6 -16.67 -14.52 4.66
N VAL A 7 -17.27 -14.25 3.49
CA VAL A 7 -18.47 -14.98 3.03
C VAL A 7 -18.16 -16.36 2.47
N ALA A 8 -17.05 -16.52 1.73
CA ALA A 8 -16.72 -17.78 1.06
C ALA A 8 -15.85 -18.72 1.89
N PHE A 9 -15.06 -18.21 2.83
CA PHE A 9 -14.11 -19.01 3.62
C PHE A 9 -14.40 -19.03 5.13
N ASP A 10 -15.51 -18.44 5.59
CA ASP A 10 -15.90 -18.28 7.02
C ASP A 10 -14.77 -17.73 7.90
N VAL A 11 -13.87 -16.94 7.29
CA VAL A 11 -12.78 -16.28 8.02
C VAL A 11 -13.41 -15.18 8.86
N ARG A 12 -13.41 -15.37 10.18
CA ARG A 12 -13.73 -14.32 11.14
C ARG A 12 -12.44 -13.54 11.38
N PRO A 13 -12.23 -12.36 10.76
CA PRO A 13 -11.13 -11.51 11.17
C PRO A 13 -11.27 -11.25 12.66
N GLU A 14 -10.20 -11.53 13.41
CA GLU A 14 -10.15 -11.27 14.86
C GLU A 14 -10.35 -9.76 15.13
N GLY A 15 -9.89 -8.91 14.21
CA GLY A 15 -10.02 -7.45 14.27
C GLY A 15 -11.28 -6.86 13.64
N ASN A 16 -11.46 -5.56 13.84
CA ASN A 16 -12.63 -4.82 13.36
C ASN A 16 -12.61 -4.64 11.83
N LEU A 17 -13.62 -5.20 11.13
CA LEU A 17 -13.78 -5.10 9.69
C LEU A 17 -13.81 -3.65 9.17
N VAL A 18 -14.42 -2.73 9.92
CA VAL A 18 -14.46 -1.30 9.55
C VAL A 18 -13.04 -0.72 9.54
N SER A 19 -12.21 -1.06 10.52
CA SER A 19 -10.82 -0.62 10.56
C SER A 19 -10.00 -1.13 9.36
N MET A 20 -10.22 -2.38 8.96
CA MET A 20 -9.58 -2.95 7.77
C MET A 20 -10.03 -2.27 6.48
N LEU A 21 -11.33 -1.93 6.38
CA LEU A 21 -11.86 -1.16 5.25
C LEU A 21 -11.25 0.25 5.19
N VAL A 22 -11.12 0.92 6.34
CA VAL A 22 -10.47 2.24 6.42
C VAL A 22 -9.01 2.17 5.95
N LEU A 23 -8.24 1.17 6.41
CA LEU A 23 -6.87 0.96 5.93
C LEU A 23 -6.81 0.69 4.43
N ALA A 24 -7.73 -0.13 3.92
CA ALA A 24 -7.81 -0.42 2.49
C ALA A 24 -8.15 0.83 1.66
N LEU A 25 -9.00 1.72 2.17
CA LEU A 25 -9.31 2.99 1.51
C LEU A 25 -8.12 3.95 1.50
N ILE A 26 -7.42 4.09 2.63
CA ILE A 26 -6.22 4.94 2.72
C ILE A 26 -5.13 4.39 1.78
N GLY A 27 -4.80 3.10 1.90
CA GLY A 27 -3.81 2.45 1.05
C GLY A 27 -4.18 2.47 -0.43
N GLY A 28 -5.46 2.21 -0.75
CA GLY A 28 -5.99 2.33 -2.10
C GLY A 28 -5.82 3.76 -2.65
N GLY A 29 -6.09 4.78 -1.84
CA GLY A 29 -5.83 6.18 -2.18
C GLY A 29 -4.37 6.47 -2.51
N VAL A 30 -3.42 5.87 -1.78
CA VAL A 30 -1.98 5.99 -2.06
C VAL A 30 -1.68 5.46 -3.45
N PHE A 31 -2.12 4.24 -3.77
CA PHE A 31 -1.82 3.58 -5.05
C PHE A 31 -2.54 4.25 -6.23
N VAL A 32 -3.77 4.72 -6.03
CA VAL A 32 -4.48 5.52 -7.04
C VAL A 32 -3.73 6.82 -7.33
N SER A 33 -3.27 7.52 -6.29
CA SER A 33 -2.48 8.75 -6.46
C SER A 33 -1.13 8.48 -7.15
N MET A 34 -0.48 7.35 -6.84
CA MET A 34 0.71 6.91 -7.59
C MET A 34 0.39 6.63 -9.06
N GLY A 35 -0.74 5.98 -9.34
CA GLY A 35 -1.20 5.75 -10.70
C GLY A 35 -1.38 7.06 -11.48
N PHE A 36 -2.04 8.05 -10.88
CA PHE A 36 -2.17 9.38 -11.47
C PHE A 36 -0.83 10.09 -11.69
N ALA A 37 0.10 9.97 -10.73
CA ALA A 37 1.45 10.51 -10.89
C ALA A 37 2.18 9.86 -12.09
N VAL A 38 2.07 8.53 -12.25
CA VAL A 38 2.65 7.81 -13.39
C VAL A 38 1.99 8.24 -14.70
N SER A 39 0.66 8.36 -14.73
CA SER A 39 -0.07 8.81 -15.93
C SER A 39 0.29 10.24 -16.33
N GLY A 40 0.45 11.17 -15.36
CA GLY A 40 0.89 12.54 -15.64
C GLY A 40 2.34 12.65 -16.11
N PHE A 41 3.19 11.70 -15.71
CA PHE A 41 4.58 11.62 -16.16
C PHE A 41 4.73 10.94 -17.52
N ALA A 42 3.94 9.92 -17.79
CA ALA A 42 3.98 9.17 -19.03
C ALA A 42 3.44 10.02 -20.19
N ARG A 43 4.24 10.12 -21.27
CA ARG A 43 3.85 10.90 -22.46
C ARG A 43 2.78 10.22 -23.31
N THR A 44 2.63 8.91 -23.16
CA THR A 44 1.68 8.06 -23.89
C THR A 44 1.18 6.92 -23.00
N GLU A 45 0.01 6.38 -23.32
CA GLU A 45 -0.56 5.22 -22.60
C GLU A 45 0.35 3.99 -22.67
N ASP A 46 1.02 3.79 -23.82
CA ASP A 46 1.96 2.69 -24.05
C ASP A 46 3.18 2.73 -23.10
N VAL A 47 3.53 3.91 -22.56
CA VAL A 47 4.64 4.09 -21.63
C VAL A 47 4.18 4.04 -20.17
N ALA A 48 2.91 4.38 -19.89
CA ALA A 48 2.37 4.39 -18.54
C ALA A 48 2.35 2.99 -17.90
N ALA A 49 1.87 1.98 -18.63
CA ALA A 49 1.75 0.61 -18.11
C ALA A 49 3.13 -0.03 -17.78
N PRO A 50 4.17 0.06 -18.64
CA PRO A 50 5.51 -0.41 -18.29
C PRO A 50 6.09 0.26 -17.05
N ILE A 51 5.91 1.58 -16.89
CA ILE A 51 6.40 2.31 -15.71
C ILE A 51 5.68 1.84 -14.45
N ALA A 52 4.34 1.73 -14.50
CA ALA A 52 3.56 1.25 -13.37
C ALA A 52 4.00 -0.17 -12.94
N ASN A 53 4.23 -1.07 -13.89
CA ASN A 53 4.72 -2.42 -13.60
C ASN A 53 6.15 -2.42 -13.03
N ALA A 54 7.03 -1.58 -13.56
CA ALA A 54 8.40 -1.42 -13.07
C ALA A 54 8.46 -0.89 -11.63
N ILE A 55 7.43 -0.16 -11.19
CA ILE A 55 7.27 0.30 -9.80
C ILE A 55 6.59 -0.78 -8.94
N ALA A 56 5.54 -1.40 -9.46
CA ALA A 56 4.72 -2.37 -8.74
C ALA A 56 5.50 -3.64 -8.38
N LEU A 57 6.35 -4.14 -9.28
CA LEU A 57 7.11 -5.37 -9.04
C LEU A 57 8.08 -5.24 -7.86
N PRO A 58 8.99 -4.24 -7.79
CA PRO A 58 9.81 -4.02 -6.61
C PRO A 58 9.00 -3.84 -5.33
N LEU A 59 7.92 -3.06 -5.38
CA LEU A 59 7.03 -2.86 -4.23
C LEU A 59 6.46 -4.18 -3.71
N MET A 60 5.97 -5.02 -4.61
CA MET A 60 5.38 -6.31 -4.27
C MET A 60 6.39 -7.24 -3.60
N PHE A 61 7.61 -7.34 -4.14
CA PHE A 61 8.67 -8.18 -3.59
C PHE A 61 9.22 -7.66 -2.27
N LEU A 62 9.48 -6.36 -2.17
CA LEU A 62 10.10 -5.74 -0.99
C LEU A 62 9.10 -5.51 0.17
N SER A 63 7.79 -5.47 -0.09
CA SER A 63 6.79 -5.19 0.94
C SER A 63 6.73 -6.14 2.14
N GLY A 64 7.40 -7.28 2.07
CA GLY A 64 7.27 -8.34 3.09
C GLY A 64 6.08 -9.27 2.87
N VAL A 65 5.34 -9.11 1.76
CA VAL A 65 4.19 -9.97 1.42
C VAL A 65 4.64 -11.28 0.79
N PHE A 66 5.66 -11.25 -0.09
CA PHE A 66 6.19 -12.44 -0.75
C PHE A 66 7.38 -13.07 0.00
N PHE A 67 8.29 -12.23 0.48
CA PHE A 67 9.49 -12.65 1.19
C PHE A 67 9.49 -12.03 2.59
N PRO A 68 9.81 -12.79 3.65
CA PRO A 68 9.95 -12.23 4.99
C PRO A 68 11.01 -11.12 4.99
N ARG A 69 10.68 -9.95 5.55
CA ARG A 69 11.63 -8.83 5.63
C ARG A 69 12.85 -9.14 6.48
N ASP A 70 12.73 -10.03 7.46
CA ASP A 70 13.84 -10.44 8.34
C ASP A 70 14.89 -11.29 7.60
N ALA A 71 14.55 -11.84 6.43
CA ALA A 71 15.49 -12.55 5.58
C ALA A 71 16.22 -11.62 4.59
N MET A 72 15.91 -10.33 4.56
CA MET A 72 16.51 -9.37 3.64
C MET A 72 17.83 -8.81 4.20
N PRO A 73 18.84 -8.57 3.33
CA PRO A 73 20.02 -7.80 3.70
C PRO A 73 19.65 -6.39 4.22
N GLU A 74 20.43 -5.85 5.16
CA GLU A 74 20.16 -4.55 5.80
C GLU A 74 19.77 -3.42 4.83
N PRO A 75 20.46 -3.20 3.69
CA PRO A 75 20.10 -2.11 2.78
C PRO A 75 18.70 -2.29 2.16
N LEU A 76 18.34 -3.53 1.83
CA LEU A 76 17.03 -3.84 1.24
C LEU A 76 15.93 -3.75 2.28
N ARG A 77 16.20 -4.22 3.51
CA ARG A 77 15.26 -4.12 4.63
C ARG A 77 14.96 -2.65 4.96
N ALA A 78 16.00 -1.81 5.00
CA ALA A 78 15.84 -0.38 5.24
C ALA A 78 14.91 0.27 4.21
N VAL A 79 15.05 -0.04 2.92
CA VAL A 79 14.14 0.49 1.89
C VAL A 79 12.74 -0.09 2.04
N ALA A 80 12.65 -1.41 2.25
CA ALA A 80 11.40 -2.13 2.39
C ALA A 80 10.53 -1.58 3.52
N ASP A 81 11.11 -1.21 4.67
CA ASP A 81 10.38 -0.72 5.83
C ASP A 81 9.69 0.64 5.61
N TYR A 82 10.13 1.41 4.61
CA TYR A 82 9.51 2.71 4.27
C TYR A 82 8.56 2.66 3.07
N LEU A 83 8.30 1.48 2.50
CA LEU A 83 7.40 1.38 1.35
C LEU A 83 5.93 1.49 1.78
N PRO A 84 5.07 2.16 1.00
CA PRO A 84 3.64 2.29 1.31
C PRO A 84 2.94 0.92 1.41
N LEU A 85 3.34 -0.03 0.57
CA LEU A 85 2.78 -1.38 0.61
C LEU A 85 3.18 -2.15 1.88
N SER A 86 4.36 -1.87 2.45
CA SER A 86 4.80 -2.48 3.72
C SER A 86 3.92 -2.01 4.88
N PHE A 87 3.71 -0.70 5.00
CA PHE A 87 2.83 -0.13 6.03
C PHE A 87 1.40 -0.70 5.93
N LEU A 88 0.87 -0.81 4.71
CA LEU A 88 -0.47 -1.39 4.49
C LEU A 88 -0.51 -2.88 4.87
N ALA A 89 0.48 -3.66 4.42
CA ALA A 89 0.55 -5.09 4.69
C ALA A 89 0.68 -5.38 6.18
N ASP A 90 1.52 -4.63 6.91
CA ASP A 90 1.71 -4.81 8.35
C ASP A 90 0.46 -4.47 9.14
N ALA A 91 -0.16 -3.31 8.85
CA ALA A 91 -1.38 -2.91 9.53
C ALA A 91 -2.53 -3.90 9.27
N LEU A 92 -2.71 -4.32 8.00
CA LEU A 92 -3.75 -5.29 7.67
C LEU A 92 -3.47 -6.66 8.30
N ARG A 93 -2.22 -7.13 8.31
CA ARG A 93 -1.85 -8.40 8.96
C ARG A 93 -2.12 -8.34 10.45
N SER A 94 -1.72 -7.26 11.12
CA SER A 94 -1.92 -7.09 12.56
C SER A 94 -3.41 -7.06 12.95
N LEU A 95 -4.26 -6.41 12.13
CA LEU A 95 -5.71 -6.40 12.37
C LEU A 95 -6.38 -7.73 11.99
N ALA A 96 -5.99 -8.34 10.86
CA ALA A 96 -6.63 -9.54 10.34
C ALA A 96 -6.29 -10.79 11.15
N VAL A 97 -5.01 -10.92 11.52
CA VAL A 97 -4.41 -12.14 12.07
C VAL A 97 -4.26 -12.02 13.58
N ASP A 98 -3.72 -10.90 14.06
CA ASP A 98 -3.41 -10.74 15.49
C ASP A 98 -4.58 -10.11 16.29
N GLY A 99 -5.68 -9.77 15.63
CA GLY A 99 -6.86 -9.17 16.28
C GLY A 99 -6.63 -7.77 16.86
N GLN A 100 -5.55 -7.11 16.46
CA GLN A 100 -5.19 -5.80 17.02
C GLN A 100 -6.14 -4.70 16.55
N THR A 101 -6.07 -3.56 17.24
CA THR A 101 -6.87 -2.37 16.89
C THR A 101 -6.08 -1.44 15.97
N ILE A 102 -6.78 -0.63 15.17
CA ILE A 102 -6.12 0.36 14.30
C ILE A 102 -5.24 1.35 15.08
N TRP A 103 -5.57 1.60 16.35
CA TRP A 103 -4.84 2.53 17.21
C TRP A 103 -3.48 1.99 17.65
N SER A 104 -3.29 0.67 17.76
CA SER A 104 -1.96 0.09 18.03
C SER A 104 -1.05 0.15 16.82
N GLN A 105 -1.62 0.31 15.62
CA GLN A 105 -0.92 0.40 14.34
C GLN A 105 -0.76 1.85 13.85
N TRP A 106 -0.71 2.82 14.78
CA TRP A 106 -0.67 4.25 14.46
C TRP A 106 0.53 4.64 13.60
N ASP A 107 1.70 4.01 13.81
CA ASP A 107 2.91 4.24 12.99
C ASP A 107 2.67 3.89 11.52
N ASN A 108 2.04 2.74 11.26
CA ASN A 108 1.70 2.29 9.91
C ASN A 108 0.64 3.18 9.27
N VAL A 109 -0.38 3.59 10.03
CA VAL A 109 -1.40 4.54 9.56
C VAL A 109 -0.78 5.88 9.21
N LEU A 110 0.11 6.40 10.06
CA LEU A 110 0.82 7.65 9.82
C LEU A 110 1.69 7.55 8.56
N GLY A 111 2.45 6.46 8.40
CA GLY A 111 3.24 6.19 7.21
C GLY A 111 2.39 6.21 5.93
N LEU A 112 1.21 5.58 5.96
CA LEU A 112 0.27 5.59 4.84
C LEU A 112 -0.30 6.98 4.54
N VAL A 113 -0.65 7.76 5.57
CA VAL A 113 -1.16 9.14 5.39
C VAL A 113 -0.07 10.05 4.83
N VAL A 114 1.18 9.91 5.29
CA VAL A 114 2.33 10.63 4.73
C VAL A 114 2.53 10.27 3.26
N TRP A 115 2.52 8.97 2.94
CA TRP A 115 2.63 8.52 1.56
C TRP A 115 1.49 9.01 0.68
N LEU A 116 0.26 9.02 1.19
CA LEU A 116 -0.90 9.56 0.48
C LEU A 116 -0.72 11.03 0.15
N ALA A 117 -0.29 11.83 1.13
CA ALA A 117 -0.02 13.25 0.92
C ALA A 117 1.10 13.46 -0.10
N VAL A 118 2.20 12.71 0.01
CA VAL A 118 3.35 12.80 -0.90
C VAL A 118 2.94 12.44 -2.34
N THR A 119 2.29 11.30 -2.54
CA THR A 119 1.92 10.84 -3.90
C THR A 119 0.85 11.71 -4.50
N PHE A 120 -0.09 12.21 -3.69
CA PHE A 120 -1.11 13.15 -4.14
C PHE A 120 -0.51 14.49 -4.57
N VAL A 121 0.43 15.04 -3.79
CA VAL A 121 1.16 16.27 -4.18
C VAL A 121 1.96 16.06 -5.47
N ILE A 122 2.65 14.92 -5.60
CA ILE A 122 3.39 14.57 -6.82
C ILE A 122 2.44 14.46 -8.02
N ALA A 123 1.29 13.80 -7.84
CA ALA A 123 0.28 13.66 -8.88
C ALA A 123 -0.20 15.02 -9.38
N ILE A 124 -0.58 15.93 -8.47
CA ILE A 124 -1.02 17.29 -8.82
C ILE A 124 0.07 18.07 -9.57
N ARG A 125 1.35 17.89 -9.19
CA ARG A 125 2.47 18.63 -9.81
C ARG A 125 2.84 18.11 -11.18
N LEU A 126 2.65 16.82 -11.43
CA LEU A 126 2.90 16.20 -12.73
C LEU A 126 1.73 16.38 -13.69
N PHE A 127 0.51 16.54 -13.18
CA PHE A 127 -0.67 16.83 -13.99
C PHE A 127 -0.57 18.25 -14.57
N ARG A 128 -0.11 18.33 -15.82
CA ARG A 128 -0.08 19.57 -16.58
C ARG A 128 -1.49 19.82 -17.10
N TRP A 129 -2.08 20.94 -16.69
CA TRP A 129 -3.36 21.42 -17.19
C TRP A 129 -3.16 21.86 -18.65
N GLU A 130 -3.36 20.95 -19.59
CA GLU A 130 -3.59 21.25 -21.01
C GLU A 130 -5.10 21.38 -21.27
#